data_AF-A0A4Y2FHK7-F1
#
_entry.id   AF-A0A4Y2FHK7-F1
#
_cell.length_a   1.000
_cell.length_b   1.000
_cell.length_c   1.000
_cell.angle_alpha   90.00
_cell.angle_beta   90.00
_cell.angle_gamma   90.00
#
_symmetry.space_group_name_H-M   'P 1'
#
loop_
_entity.id
_entity.type
_entity.pdbx_description
1 polymer ?
#
loop_
_entity_poly.entity_id
_entity_poly.type
_entity_poly.pdbx_seq_one_letter_code
_entity_poly.pdbx_strand_id
1 'polypeptide(L)'
;MKGASKSDKDKGGMDGDEKSISSASGENGKFSKWNSTVLNKKPTFKINNYSIKISDSLKILGIVLDNKFTLSAHILILYDKTLFLTRNFNRIIKTGWSPNKNLLKAWYLNVIEKALLYGPSVWDGALTKLQIDRLHSIQRIFLLKFARAYRTTYTSVLNALSGIAPLHVVPEAEYIKFQVWARHSNDYNNIIVYTDGTSIYNETGFAVCILQNNINIQNHLYKFRNYNSVFQSYFQSELTAIHSAASWAAEKNTTINIYTDSLSSIAALKSASARSGSLNNIKQDLSYLKHLVEVSWFKALIGIQGNELTDQQAKLATTTGVGKYIPAPRSYVK
;
A
#
# COMPACT_ATOMS: atom_id res chain seq x y z
N MET A 1 -74.69 -12.65 -5.88
CA MET A 1 -74.37 -11.48 -5.04
C MET A 1 -73.96 -10.34 -5.95
N LYS A 2 -74.66 -9.21 -5.79
CA LYS A 2 -74.54 -7.85 -6.36
C LYS A 2 -73.19 -7.55 -7.05
N GLY A 3 -73.10 -6.90 -8.20
CA GLY A 3 -74.04 -6.05 -8.94
C GLY A 3 -73.24 -4.89 -9.55
N ALA A 4 -73.21 -4.82 -10.88
CA ALA A 4 -72.62 -3.71 -11.63
C ALA A 4 -73.65 -2.59 -11.81
N SER A 5 -73.22 -1.32 -11.80
CA SER A 5 -73.87 -0.26 -12.60
C SER A 5 -72.95 0.94 -12.82
N LYS A 6 -72.73 1.25 -14.11
CA LYS A 6 -72.40 2.58 -14.63
C LYS A 6 -73.55 3.55 -14.32
N SER A 7 -73.24 4.85 -14.17
CA SER A 7 -73.53 5.90 -15.18
C SER A 7 -73.70 7.30 -14.55
N ASP A 8 -72.99 8.27 -15.13
CA ASP A 8 -73.47 9.58 -15.60
C ASP A 8 -74.13 10.60 -14.67
N LYS A 9 -73.49 11.78 -14.60
CA LYS A 9 -73.89 13.06 -15.26
C LYS A 9 -74.07 14.29 -14.36
N ASP A 10 -73.51 15.38 -14.90
CA ASP A 10 -73.98 16.79 -14.87
C ASP A 10 -74.03 17.50 -13.50
N LYS A 11 -73.87 18.82 -13.35
CA LYS A 11 -73.37 19.99 -14.10
C LYS A 11 -73.54 21.18 -13.13
N GLY A 12 -72.76 22.25 -13.34
CA GLY A 12 -73.02 23.58 -12.76
C GLY A 12 -72.37 23.79 -11.39
N GLY A 13 -71.85 24.96 -11.04
CA GLY A 13 -71.94 26.28 -11.65
C GLY A 13 -71.73 27.30 -10.53
N MET A 14 -70.78 28.20 -10.74
CA MET A 14 -70.65 29.59 -10.24
C MET A 14 -71.02 30.01 -8.80
N ASP A 15 -70.12 30.85 -8.31
CA ASP A 15 -70.30 32.00 -7.40
C ASP A 15 -70.48 31.77 -5.89
N GLY A 16 -69.79 32.65 -5.14
CA GLY A 16 -70.14 32.95 -3.76
C GLY A 16 -68.95 33.25 -2.87
N ASP A 17 -68.39 34.44 -2.97
CA ASP A 17 -67.58 35.06 -1.91
C ASP A 17 -68.38 35.13 -0.61
N GLU A 18 -67.80 34.66 0.51
CA GLU A 18 -68.21 35.11 1.84
C GLU A 18 -67.00 35.36 2.74
N LYS A 19 -66.90 36.62 3.17
CA LYS A 19 -65.92 37.17 4.11
C LYS A 19 -66.20 36.70 5.55
N SER A 20 -65.16 36.43 6.33
CA SER A 20 -65.09 36.76 7.77
C SER A 20 -63.62 36.62 8.25
N ILE A 21 -62.88 37.73 8.37
CA ILE A 21 -62.67 38.57 9.57
C ILE A 21 -61.91 37.87 10.71
N SER A 22 -60.62 38.21 10.77
CA SER A 22 -59.71 38.43 11.92
C SER A 22 -59.85 37.61 13.21
N SER A 23 -58.75 36.98 13.60
CA SER A 23 -58.17 37.23 14.94
C SER A 23 -56.65 37.27 14.83
N ALA A 24 -56.07 38.32 15.40
CA ALA A 24 -54.66 38.62 15.41
C ALA A 24 -53.97 37.95 16.62
N SER A 25 -52.64 38.01 16.58
CA SER A 25 -51.66 37.80 17.65
C SER A 25 -51.20 36.35 17.90
N GLY A 26 -49.91 36.15 17.63
CA GLY A 26 -49.20 34.89 17.76
C GLY A 26 -47.94 34.93 16.92
N GLU A 27 -46.97 35.75 17.34
CA GLU A 27 -45.62 35.77 16.78
C GLU A 27 -45.05 34.35 16.72
N ASN A 28 -44.67 33.92 15.53
CA ASN A 28 -43.65 32.89 15.36
C ASN A 28 -42.87 33.27 14.10
N GLY A 29 -41.66 33.80 14.33
CA GLY A 29 -40.70 34.12 13.30
C GLY A 29 -40.51 32.92 12.37
N LYS A 30 -41.07 33.02 11.17
CA LYS A 30 -40.80 32.09 10.08
C LYS A 30 -39.37 32.35 9.64
N PHE A 31 -38.42 31.61 10.22
CA PHE A 31 -37.19 31.28 9.51
C PHE A 31 -37.64 30.66 8.19
N SER A 32 -37.50 31.41 7.11
CA SER A 32 -37.67 30.88 5.76
C SER A 32 -36.73 29.68 5.66
N LYS A 33 -37.31 28.49 5.46
CA LYS A 33 -36.57 27.35 4.95
C LYS A 33 -35.88 27.86 3.70
N TRP A 34 -34.58 28.09 3.81
CA TRP A 34 -33.73 28.23 2.65
C TRP A 34 -33.98 26.97 1.83
N ASN A 35 -34.75 27.11 0.77
CA ASN A 35 -34.76 26.15 -0.31
C ASN A 35 -33.30 26.12 -0.77
N SER A 36 -32.54 25.14 -0.29
CA SER A 36 -31.27 24.80 -0.89
C SER A 36 -31.62 24.40 -2.31
N THR A 37 -31.52 25.34 -3.24
CA THR A 37 -31.48 25.06 -4.67
C THR A 37 -30.23 24.23 -4.88
N VAL A 38 -30.36 22.92 -4.67
CA VAL A 38 -29.39 21.95 -5.14
C VAL A 38 -29.37 22.17 -6.65
N LEU A 39 -28.29 22.81 -7.13
CA LEU A 39 -28.08 23.06 -8.54
C LEU A 39 -28.01 21.68 -9.23
N ASN A 40 -29.14 21.22 -9.78
CA ASN A 40 -29.21 19.95 -10.52
C ASN A 40 -28.37 19.97 -11.81
N LYS A 41 -27.92 21.16 -12.25
CA LYS A 41 -27.07 21.34 -13.41
C LYS A 41 -25.61 21.39 -12.96
N LYS A 42 -24.82 20.41 -13.43
CA LYS A 42 -23.38 20.37 -13.19
C LYS A 42 -22.74 21.68 -13.72
N PRO A 43 -21.85 22.34 -12.95
CA PRO A 43 -21.25 23.62 -13.35
C PRO A 43 -20.45 23.50 -14.66
N THR A 44 -20.34 24.57 -15.44
CA THR A 44 -19.56 24.55 -16.69
C THR A 44 -18.25 25.28 -16.45
N PHE A 45 -17.14 24.55 -16.40
CA PHE A 45 -15.81 25.14 -16.23
C PHE A 45 -15.19 25.42 -17.60
N LYS A 46 -14.61 26.61 -17.77
CA LYS A 46 -13.85 26.98 -18.97
C LYS A 46 -12.42 27.38 -18.59
N ILE A 47 -11.43 26.80 -19.26
CA ILE A 47 -10.02 27.22 -19.17
C ILE A 47 -9.58 27.60 -20.58
N ASN A 48 -9.01 28.79 -20.78
CA ASN A 48 -8.58 29.30 -22.09
C ASN A 48 -9.66 29.17 -23.18
N ASN A 49 -10.91 29.50 -22.85
CA ASN A 49 -12.09 29.34 -23.71
C ASN A 49 -12.53 27.90 -24.06
N TYR A 50 -11.86 26.87 -23.53
CA TYR A 50 -12.26 25.47 -23.70
C TYR A 50 -13.17 25.02 -22.55
N SER A 51 -14.36 24.51 -22.90
CA SER A 51 -15.30 23.92 -21.94
C SER A 51 -14.82 22.56 -21.46
N ILE A 52 -14.68 22.39 -20.15
CA ILE A 52 -14.25 21.14 -19.52
C ILE A 52 -15.49 20.33 -19.15
N LYS A 53 -15.58 19.12 -19.71
CA LYS A 53 -16.64 18.17 -19.38
C LYS A 53 -16.42 17.62 -17.97
N ILE A 54 -17.39 17.82 -17.07
CA ILE A 54 -17.39 17.17 -15.77
C ILE A 54 -17.58 15.67 -15.97
N SER A 55 -16.61 14.90 -15.49
CA SER A 55 -16.60 13.44 -15.51
C SER A 55 -16.29 12.94 -14.11
N ASP A 56 -16.91 11.83 -13.72
CA ASP A 56 -16.65 11.15 -12.45
C ASP A 56 -15.39 10.25 -12.51
N SER A 57 -14.74 10.20 -13.67
CA SER A 57 -13.45 9.54 -13.86
C SER A 57 -12.56 10.27 -14.87
N LEU A 58 -11.24 10.16 -14.68
CA LEU A 58 -10.22 10.77 -15.51
C LEU A 58 -9.22 9.70 -15.94
N LYS A 59 -8.93 9.62 -17.25
CA LYS A 59 -7.94 8.70 -17.80
C LYS A 59 -6.62 9.44 -18.04
N ILE A 60 -5.55 9.02 -17.36
CA ILE A 60 -4.19 9.56 -17.54
C ILE A 60 -3.27 8.39 -17.84
N LEU A 61 -2.55 8.44 -18.97
CA LEU A 61 -1.59 7.42 -19.40
C LEU A 61 -2.14 5.97 -19.37
N GLY A 62 -3.46 5.78 -19.55
CA GLY A 62 -4.08 4.45 -19.49
C GLY A 62 -4.63 4.04 -18.12
N ILE A 63 -4.36 4.80 -17.07
CA ILE A 63 -4.90 4.62 -15.71
C ILE A 63 -6.18 5.44 -15.56
N VAL A 64 -7.21 4.87 -14.93
CA VAL A 64 -8.52 5.53 -14.76
C VAL A 64 -8.75 5.88 -13.30
N LEU A 65 -8.58 7.15 -12.97
CA LEU A 65 -8.81 7.71 -11.65
C LEU A 65 -10.29 7.99 -11.48
N ASP A 66 -10.95 7.42 -10.48
CA ASP A 66 -12.31 7.80 -10.11
C ASP A 66 -12.32 9.01 -9.18
N ASN A 67 -13.46 9.71 -9.11
CA ASN A 67 -13.66 10.91 -8.30
C ASN A 67 -13.45 10.70 -6.78
N LYS A 68 -13.38 9.45 -6.31
CA LYS A 68 -13.09 9.10 -4.92
C LYS A 68 -11.64 8.65 -4.71
N PHE A 69 -10.81 8.66 -5.77
CA PHE A 69 -9.46 8.10 -5.78
C PHE A 69 -9.37 6.66 -5.23
N THR A 70 -10.47 5.90 -5.30
CA THR A 70 -10.50 4.48 -4.91
C THR A 70 -9.92 3.58 -5.99
N LEU A 71 -9.73 4.12 -7.21
CA LEU A 71 -9.24 3.40 -8.38
C LEU A 71 -10.08 2.17 -8.76
N SER A 72 -11.30 2.08 -8.24
CA SER A 72 -12.21 0.95 -8.46
C SER A 72 -12.53 0.81 -9.95
N ALA A 73 -12.74 1.94 -10.63
CA ALA A 73 -12.97 1.98 -12.07
C ALA A 73 -11.77 1.42 -12.86
N HIS A 74 -10.54 1.73 -12.43
CA HIS A 74 -9.34 1.18 -13.07
C HIS A 74 -9.25 -0.34 -12.91
N ILE A 75 -9.44 -0.84 -11.69
CA ILE A 75 -9.37 -2.28 -11.40
C ILE A 75 -10.42 -3.06 -12.19
N LEU A 76 -11.64 -2.52 -12.34
CA LEU A 76 -12.67 -3.14 -13.19
C LEU A 76 -12.24 -3.22 -14.66
N ILE A 77 -11.62 -2.17 -15.19
CA ILE A 77 -11.09 -2.17 -16.56
C ILE A 77 -9.95 -3.19 -16.71
N LEU A 78 -9.05 -3.29 -15.72
CA LEU A 78 -8.00 -4.31 -15.71
C LEU A 78 -8.59 -5.72 -15.69
N TYR A 79 -9.65 -5.93 -14.91
CA TYR A 79 -10.38 -7.19 -14.84
C TYR A 79 -10.97 -7.58 -16.21
N ASP A 80 -11.67 -6.67 -16.88
CA ASP A 80 -12.27 -6.92 -18.20
C ASP A 80 -11.22 -7.23 -19.27
N LYS A 81 -10.13 -6.46 -19.29
CA LYS A 81 -8.97 -6.74 -20.16
C LYS A 81 -8.43 -8.14 -19.91
N THR A 82 -8.40 -8.57 -18.65
CA THR A 82 -7.85 -9.88 -18.30
C THR A 82 -8.76 -11.02 -18.66
N LEU A 83 -10.07 -10.85 -18.52
CA LEU A 83 -11.04 -11.82 -19.04
C LEU A 83 -10.87 -12.01 -20.55
N PHE A 84 -10.66 -10.92 -21.30
CA PHE A 84 -10.37 -10.99 -22.72
C PHE A 84 -9.08 -11.79 -23.02
N LEU A 85 -7.98 -11.47 -22.35
CA LEU A 85 -6.70 -12.19 -22.50
C LEU A 85 -6.84 -13.68 -22.13
N THR A 86 -7.59 -13.99 -21.07
CA THR A 86 -7.86 -15.36 -20.62
C THR A 86 -8.66 -16.15 -21.66
N ARG A 87 -9.64 -15.53 -22.32
CA ARG A 87 -10.39 -16.16 -23.42
C ARG A 87 -9.49 -16.53 -24.58
N ASN A 88 -8.59 -15.63 -24.99
CA ASN A 88 -7.62 -15.89 -26.05
C ASN A 88 -6.67 -17.02 -25.66
N PHE A 89 -6.17 -17.02 -24.43
CA PHE A 89 -5.34 -18.09 -23.88
C PHE A 89 -6.04 -19.45 -23.91
N ASN A 90 -7.31 -19.49 -23.52
CA ASN A 90 -8.12 -20.71 -23.55
C ASN A 90 -8.30 -21.28 -24.95
N ARG A 91 -8.34 -20.43 -25.99
CA ARG A 91 -8.41 -20.87 -27.38
C ARG A 91 -7.12 -21.58 -27.80
N ILE A 92 -5.97 -21.08 -27.35
CA ILE A 92 -4.64 -21.62 -27.69
C ILE A 92 -4.37 -22.95 -26.98
N ILE A 93 -4.78 -23.11 -25.73
CA ILE A 93 -4.54 -24.35 -24.96
C ILE A 93 -5.46 -25.50 -25.34
N LYS A 94 -6.64 -25.21 -25.90
CA LYS A 94 -7.64 -26.23 -26.27
C LYS A 94 -7.26 -27.02 -27.53
N THR A 95 -6.34 -26.54 -28.35
CA THR A 95 -5.83 -27.34 -29.47
C THR A 95 -5.01 -28.49 -28.88
N GLY A 96 -5.22 -29.73 -29.36
CA GLY A 96 -4.72 -30.97 -28.74
C GLY A 96 -3.20 -31.13 -28.60
N TRP A 97 -2.43 -30.08 -28.82
CA TRP A 97 -0.99 -30.02 -28.62
C TRP A 97 -0.71 -29.55 -27.20
N SER A 98 -0.07 -30.39 -26.38
CA SER A 98 0.42 -30.00 -25.07
C SER A 98 1.41 -28.83 -25.21
N PRO A 99 1.03 -27.59 -24.90
CA PRO A 99 1.91 -26.45 -25.13
C PRO A 99 3.09 -26.54 -24.15
N ASN A 100 4.28 -26.16 -24.61
CA ASN A 100 5.47 -26.17 -23.76
C ASN A 100 5.24 -25.33 -22.49
N LYS A 101 5.41 -25.93 -21.31
CA LYS A 101 5.19 -25.27 -20.01
C LYS A 101 6.00 -23.98 -19.87
N ASN A 102 7.21 -23.95 -20.41
CA ASN A 102 8.09 -22.77 -20.38
C ASN A 102 7.54 -21.64 -21.25
N LEU A 103 6.98 -21.97 -22.43
CA LEU A 103 6.34 -20.97 -23.31
C LEU A 103 5.08 -20.39 -22.67
N LEU A 104 4.27 -21.24 -22.03
CA LEU A 104 3.07 -20.81 -21.30
C LEU A 104 3.43 -19.90 -20.12
N LYS A 105 4.48 -20.25 -19.37
CA LYS A 105 5.01 -19.43 -18.28
C LYS A 105 5.55 -18.09 -18.81
N ALA A 106 6.34 -18.11 -19.88
CA ALA A 106 6.87 -16.90 -20.51
C ALA A 106 5.74 -15.98 -21.02
N TRP A 107 4.70 -16.54 -21.63
CA TRP A 107 3.54 -15.76 -22.09
C TRP A 107 2.78 -15.12 -20.91
N TYR A 108 2.61 -15.86 -19.81
CA TYR A 108 2.00 -15.30 -18.59
C TYR A 108 2.80 -14.13 -18.03
N LEU A 109 4.10 -14.33 -17.80
CA LEU A 109 4.97 -13.31 -17.19
C LEU A 109 5.10 -12.06 -18.07
N ASN A 110 5.15 -12.22 -19.40
CA ASN A 110 5.39 -11.10 -20.31
C ASN A 110 4.11 -10.43 -20.84
N VAL A 111 2.97 -11.12 -20.87
CA VAL A 111 1.71 -10.59 -21.43
C VAL A 111 0.67 -10.37 -20.35
N ILE A 112 0.31 -11.42 -19.60
CA ILE A 112 -0.77 -11.34 -18.62
C ILE A 112 -0.36 -10.48 -17.43
N GLU A 113 0.79 -10.80 -16.83
CA GLU A 113 1.30 -10.09 -15.67
C GLU A 113 1.59 -8.63 -16.01
N LYS A 114 2.33 -8.33 -17.09
CA LYS A 114 2.61 -6.93 -17.49
C LYS A 114 1.37 -6.12 -17.87
N ALA A 115 0.35 -6.74 -18.46
CA ALA A 115 -0.91 -6.04 -18.75
C ALA A 115 -1.71 -5.71 -17.48
N LEU A 116 -1.63 -6.59 -16.47
CA LEU A 116 -2.28 -6.43 -15.18
C LEU A 116 -1.53 -5.45 -14.28
N LEU A 117 -0.20 -5.52 -14.28
CA LEU A 117 0.71 -4.74 -13.46
C LEU A 117 1.17 -3.48 -14.18
N TYR A 118 0.29 -2.82 -14.93
CA TYR A 118 0.61 -1.53 -15.52
C TYR A 118 0.38 -0.41 -14.51
N GLY A 119 1.44 0.31 -14.15
CA GLY A 119 1.38 1.43 -13.19
C GLY A 119 0.97 1.05 -11.76
N PRO A 120 1.43 -0.09 -11.18
CA PRO A 120 1.02 -0.54 -9.86
C PRO A 120 1.39 0.47 -8.76
N SER A 121 2.44 1.25 -8.98
CA SER A 121 2.81 2.42 -8.19
C SER A 121 1.67 3.40 -7.90
N VAL A 122 0.67 3.48 -8.79
CA VAL A 122 -0.47 4.39 -8.66
C VAL A 122 -1.65 3.71 -7.96
N TRP A 123 -1.88 2.42 -8.20
CA TRP A 123 -3.13 1.76 -7.79
C TRP A 123 -3.03 0.63 -6.77
N ASP A 124 -1.85 0.06 -6.56
CA ASP A 124 -1.69 -1.08 -5.66
C ASP A 124 -2.00 -0.71 -4.19
N GLY A 125 -1.59 0.49 -3.76
CA GLY A 125 -1.91 1.01 -2.43
C GLY A 125 -3.40 1.25 -2.14
N ALA A 126 -4.27 1.18 -3.17
CA ALA A 126 -5.72 1.34 -3.04
C ALA A 126 -6.48 0.00 -3.08
N LEU A 127 -5.77 -1.14 -3.15
CA LEU A 127 -6.40 -2.45 -3.27
C LEU A 127 -7.13 -2.86 -1.98
N THR A 128 -8.40 -3.18 -2.13
CA THR A 128 -9.23 -3.84 -1.11
C THR A 128 -9.09 -5.36 -1.18
N LYS A 129 -9.42 -6.06 -0.09
CA LYS A 129 -9.45 -7.53 -0.04
C LYS A 129 -10.26 -8.14 -1.19
N LEU A 130 -11.41 -7.55 -1.51
CA LEU A 130 -12.26 -7.99 -2.62
C LEU A 130 -11.54 -7.91 -3.98
N GLN A 131 -10.77 -6.85 -4.22
CA GLN A 131 -10.02 -6.67 -5.46
C GLN A 131 -8.85 -7.67 -5.53
N ILE A 132 -8.17 -7.91 -4.41
CA ILE A 132 -7.12 -8.94 -4.29
C ILE A 132 -7.68 -10.35 -4.60
N ASP A 133 -8.84 -10.70 -4.04
CA ASP A 133 -9.49 -11.99 -4.28
C ASP A 133 -9.88 -12.18 -5.76
N ARG A 134 -10.26 -11.10 -6.45
CA ARG A 134 -10.52 -11.12 -7.90
C ARG A 134 -9.24 -11.33 -8.72
N LEU A 135 -8.16 -10.66 -8.38
CA LEU A 135 -6.84 -10.87 -9.02
C LEU A 135 -6.36 -12.31 -8.83
N HIS A 136 -6.56 -12.89 -7.64
CA HIS A 136 -6.28 -14.30 -7.38
C HIS A 136 -7.14 -15.24 -8.23
N SER A 137 -8.44 -14.96 -8.34
CA SER A 137 -9.35 -15.78 -9.13
C SER A 137 -8.95 -15.82 -10.60
N ILE A 138 -8.50 -14.68 -11.14
CA ILE A 138 -7.91 -14.58 -12.47
C ILE A 138 -6.64 -15.44 -12.57
N GLN A 139 -5.67 -15.22 -11.69
CA GLN A 139 -4.38 -15.89 -11.73
C GLN A 139 -4.55 -17.42 -11.66
N ARG A 140 -5.48 -17.87 -10.81
CA ARG A 140 -5.81 -19.29 -10.61
C ARG A 140 -6.18 -20.01 -11.92
N ILE A 141 -6.86 -19.34 -12.85
CA ILE A 141 -7.24 -19.93 -14.14
C ILE A 141 -5.99 -20.35 -14.92
N PHE A 142 -4.96 -19.51 -14.91
CA PHE A 142 -3.69 -19.77 -15.59
C PHE A 142 -2.87 -20.84 -14.86
N LEU A 143 -2.78 -20.71 -13.53
CA LEU A 143 -2.03 -21.64 -12.68
C LEU A 143 -2.51 -23.10 -12.79
N LEU A 144 -3.83 -23.33 -12.78
CA LEU A 144 -4.40 -24.67 -12.95
C LEU A 144 -4.01 -25.28 -14.30
N LYS A 145 -3.86 -24.46 -15.33
CA LYS A 145 -3.48 -24.90 -16.68
C LYS A 145 -1.99 -25.20 -16.79
N PHE A 146 -1.14 -24.39 -16.17
CA PHE A 146 0.30 -24.66 -16.12
C PHE A 146 0.62 -25.96 -15.38
N ALA A 147 -0.01 -26.13 -14.21
CA ALA A 147 0.23 -27.28 -13.34
C ALA A 147 -0.55 -28.54 -13.79
N ARG A 148 -1.55 -28.40 -14.67
CA ARG A 148 -2.53 -29.46 -15.01
C ARG A 148 -3.14 -30.11 -13.76
N ALA A 149 -3.32 -29.31 -12.72
CA ALA A 149 -3.76 -29.77 -11.41
C ALA A 149 -5.29 -29.84 -11.32
N TYR A 150 -5.79 -30.59 -10.34
CA TYR A 150 -7.23 -30.66 -10.06
C TYR A 150 -7.79 -29.27 -9.70
N ARG A 151 -9.05 -29.01 -10.09
CA ARG A 151 -9.73 -27.74 -9.79
C ARG A 151 -9.84 -27.44 -8.29
N THR A 152 -9.70 -28.44 -7.43
CA THR A 152 -9.72 -28.35 -5.96
C THR A 152 -8.37 -27.99 -5.35
N THR A 153 -7.28 -28.00 -6.13
CA THR A 153 -5.93 -27.72 -5.64
C THR A 153 -5.82 -26.28 -5.10
N TYR A 154 -5.28 -26.07 -3.91
CA TYR A 154 -5.11 -24.73 -3.33
C TYR A 154 -4.25 -23.82 -4.22
N THR A 155 -4.61 -22.54 -4.33
CA THR A 155 -3.87 -21.56 -5.18
C THR A 155 -2.42 -21.38 -4.71
N SER A 156 -2.18 -21.41 -3.40
CA SER A 156 -0.83 -21.37 -2.81
C SER A 156 0.06 -22.51 -3.32
N VAL A 157 -0.50 -23.72 -3.38
CA VAL A 157 0.20 -24.91 -3.92
C VAL A 157 0.51 -24.73 -5.41
N LEU A 158 -0.42 -24.17 -6.18
CA LEU A 158 -0.19 -23.93 -7.61
C LEU A 158 0.89 -22.87 -7.87
N ASN A 159 0.94 -21.82 -7.05
CA ASN A 159 2.00 -20.80 -7.09
C ASN A 159 3.36 -21.44 -6.81
N ALA A 160 3.45 -22.27 -5.76
CA ALA A 160 4.67 -22.99 -5.41
C ALA A 160 5.14 -23.92 -6.54
N LEU A 161 4.24 -24.74 -7.07
CA LEU A 161 4.56 -25.70 -8.15
C LEU A 161 4.92 -25.02 -9.48
N SER A 162 4.33 -23.86 -9.79
CA SER A 162 4.63 -23.12 -11.01
C SER A 162 5.83 -22.18 -10.86
N GLY A 163 6.27 -21.91 -9.62
CA GLY A 163 7.25 -20.86 -9.31
C GLY A 163 6.79 -19.49 -9.81
N ILE A 164 5.51 -19.18 -9.62
CA ILE A 164 4.90 -17.89 -9.95
C ILE A 164 4.40 -17.28 -8.64
N ALA A 165 4.83 -16.04 -8.35
CA ALA A 165 4.39 -15.33 -7.16
C ALA A 165 2.91 -14.95 -7.26
N PRO A 166 2.18 -14.86 -6.14
CA PRO A 166 0.80 -14.39 -6.17
C PRO A 166 0.70 -13.00 -6.77
N LEU A 167 -0.31 -12.78 -7.62
CA LEU A 167 -0.39 -11.58 -8.48
C LEU A 167 -0.47 -10.26 -7.69
N HIS A 168 -0.97 -10.26 -6.45
CA HIS A 168 -0.99 -9.06 -5.60
C HIS A 168 0.35 -8.74 -4.93
N VAL A 169 1.28 -9.70 -4.82
CA VAL A 169 2.56 -9.51 -4.12
C VAL A 169 3.58 -8.79 -5.01
N VAL A 170 3.57 -9.09 -6.31
CA VAL A 170 4.45 -8.45 -7.30
C VAL A 170 4.25 -6.93 -7.40
N PRO A 171 3.02 -6.41 -7.57
CA PRO A 171 2.78 -4.96 -7.59
C PRO A 171 3.02 -4.30 -6.25
N GLU A 172 2.85 -5.02 -5.12
CA GLU A 172 3.16 -4.48 -3.79
C GLU A 172 4.64 -4.10 -3.66
N ALA A 173 5.55 -4.92 -4.19
CA ALA A 173 6.97 -4.58 -4.22
C ALA A 173 7.26 -3.36 -5.11
N GLU A 174 6.62 -3.23 -6.27
CA GLU A 174 6.79 -2.07 -7.16
C GLU A 174 6.18 -0.79 -6.56
N TYR A 175 5.05 -0.91 -5.87
CA TYR A 175 4.43 0.19 -5.14
C TYR A 175 5.32 0.68 -4.02
N ILE A 176 5.87 -0.23 -3.21
CA ILE A 176 6.79 0.14 -2.13
C ILE A 176 8.05 0.79 -2.71
N LYS A 177 8.64 0.25 -3.79
CA LYS A 177 9.77 0.88 -4.47
C LYS A 177 9.45 2.30 -4.93
N PHE A 178 8.26 2.51 -5.48
CA PHE A 178 7.82 3.84 -5.88
C PHE A 178 7.58 4.76 -4.68
N GLN A 179 7.03 4.25 -3.58
CA GLN A 179 6.86 5.04 -2.34
C GLN A 179 8.19 5.44 -1.74
N VAL A 180 9.18 4.54 -1.77
CA VAL A 180 10.57 4.87 -1.44
C VAL A 180 11.04 5.98 -2.38
N TRP A 181 10.96 5.77 -3.70
CA TRP A 181 11.34 6.74 -4.75
C TRP A 181 10.68 8.13 -4.60
N ALA A 182 9.39 8.19 -4.28
CA ALA A 182 8.64 9.44 -4.13
C ALA A 182 8.96 10.19 -2.83
N ARG A 183 9.47 9.49 -1.81
CA ARG A 183 9.90 10.07 -0.53
C ARG A 183 11.35 10.55 -0.53
N HIS A 184 12.09 10.38 -1.62
CA HIS A 184 13.42 10.97 -1.69
C HIS A 184 13.33 12.49 -1.71
N SER A 185 14.21 13.14 -0.94
CA SER A 185 14.45 14.56 -1.10
C SER A 185 14.92 14.84 -2.54
N ASN A 186 14.50 15.96 -3.11
CA ASN A 186 15.01 16.49 -4.39
C ASN A 186 16.48 16.94 -4.31
N ASP A 187 17.15 16.75 -3.17
CA ASP A 187 18.55 17.08 -2.99
C ASP A 187 19.46 16.07 -3.70
N TYR A 188 20.40 16.59 -4.49
CA TYR A 188 21.28 15.86 -5.39
C TYR A 188 22.21 14.81 -4.72
N ASN A 189 22.29 14.76 -3.38
CA ASN A 189 23.07 13.79 -2.62
C ASN A 189 22.17 12.78 -1.90
N ASN A 190 21.44 12.01 -2.68
CA ASN A 190 20.42 11.10 -2.21
C ASN A 190 21.01 9.83 -1.57
N ILE A 191 21.30 9.91 -0.27
CA ILE A 191 21.80 8.79 0.53
C ILE A 191 20.63 8.09 1.23
N ILE A 192 20.45 6.82 0.89
CA ILE A 192 19.49 5.91 1.50
C ILE A 192 20.24 5.01 2.45
N VAL A 193 19.67 4.78 3.63
CA VAL A 193 20.21 3.80 4.56
C VAL A 193 19.16 2.75 4.85
N TYR A 194 19.48 1.49 4.60
CA TYR A 194 18.67 0.36 5.04
C TYR A 194 19.25 -0.20 6.33
N THR A 195 18.37 -0.57 7.25
CA THR A 195 18.75 -1.12 8.55
C THR A 195 17.99 -2.40 8.82
N ASP A 196 18.68 -3.40 9.34
CA ASP A 196 18.06 -4.67 9.74
C ASP A 196 18.79 -5.27 10.95
N GLY A 197 18.03 -5.95 11.82
CA GLY A 197 18.50 -6.63 13.01
C GLY A 197 18.26 -8.13 12.91
N THR A 198 19.10 -8.91 13.59
CA THR A 198 18.89 -10.36 13.66
C THR A 198 19.30 -10.91 15.01
N SER A 199 18.58 -11.92 15.49
CA SER A 199 18.92 -12.65 16.70
C SER A 199 18.61 -14.12 16.48
N ILE A 200 19.65 -14.96 16.40
CA ILE A 200 19.53 -16.39 16.12
C ILE A 200 20.52 -17.15 17.02
N TYR A 201 20.07 -18.21 17.69
CA TYR A 201 20.90 -19.11 18.50
C TYR A 201 21.86 -18.40 19.47
N ASN A 202 21.36 -17.37 20.18
CA ASN A 202 22.11 -16.50 21.09
C ASN A 202 23.15 -15.56 20.46
N GLU A 203 23.32 -15.59 19.14
CA GLU A 203 24.07 -14.55 18.43
C GLU A 203 23.11 -13.44 18.01
N THR A 204 23.48 -12.20 18.29
CA THR A 204 22.69 -11.03 17.90
C THR A 204 23.57 -10.07 17.12
N GLY A 205 23.08 -9.70 15.94
CA GLY A 205 23.78 -8.83 15.02
C GLY A 205 22.83 -7.83 14.41
N PHE A 206 23.38 -6.77 13.84
CA PHE A 206 22.62 -5.84 13.02
C PHE A 206 23.51 -5.27 11.93
N ALA A 207 22.87 -4.82 10.86
CA ALA A 207 23.55 -4.18 9.74
C ALA A 207 22.93 -2.83 9.40
N VAL A 208 23.79 -1.97 8.88
CA VAL A 208 23.44 -0.67 8.30
C VAL A 208 24.07 -0.63 6.91
N CYS A 209 23.25 -0.66 5.87
CA CYS A 209 23.69 -0.61 4.47
C CYS A 209 23.37 0.77 3.89
N ILE A 210 24.42 1.46 3.44
CA ILE A 210 24.35 2.81 2.91
C ILE A 210 24.42 2.73 1.39
N LEU A 211 23.39 3.25 0.74
CA LEU A 211 23.25 3.27 -0.70
C LEU A 211 23.17 4.72 -1.17
N GLN A 212 23.96 5.06 -2.18
CA GLN A 212 23.86 6.34 -2.89
C GLN A 212 23.38 6.07 -4.31
N ASN A 213 22.30 6.71 -4.73
CA ASN A 213 21.70 6.48 -6.06
C ASN A 213 21.40 4.99 -6.33
N ASN A 214 20.90 4.26 -5.32
CA ASN A 214 20.65 2.80 -5.33
C ASN A 214 21.90 1.91 -5.50
N ILE A 215 23.10 2.47 -5.46
CA ILE A 215 24.36 1.71 -5.48
C ILE A 215 24.85 1.59 -4.04
N ASN A 216 25.16 0.38 -3.59
CA ASN A 216 25.77 0.16 -2.29
C ASN A 216 27.17 0.78 -2.26
N ILE A 217 27.38 1.72 -1.33
CA ILE A 217 28.67 2.37 -1.11
C ILE A 217 29.40 1.83 0.13
N GLN A 218 28.67 1.48 1.18
CA GLN A 218 29.25 1.11 2.47
C GLN A 218 28.28 0.27 3.31
N ASN A 219 28.79 -0.74 3.99
CA ASN A 219 28.04 -1.54 4.96
C ASN A 219 28.74 -1.51 6.32
N HIS A 220 27.95 -1.37 7.38
CA HIS A 220 28.42 -1.51 8.76
C HIS A 220 27.74 -2.69 9.41
N LEU A 221 28.54 -3.66 9.87
CA LEU A 221 28.07 -4.89 10.49
C LEU A 221 28.56 -4.93 11.93
N TYR A 222 27.63 -5.09 12.86
CA TYR A 222 27.94 -5.14 14.29
C TYR A 222 27.31 -6.37 14.93
N LYS A 223 28.02 -6.92 15.92
CA LYS A 223 27.48 -7.96 16.81
C LYS A 223 27.59 -7.52 18.25
N PHE A 224 26.67 -7.99 19.08
CA PHE A 224 26.71 -7.72 20.49
C PHE A 224 26.29 -8.95 21.28
N ARG A 225 26.80 -9.04 22.50
CA ARG A 225 26.54 -10.18 23.36
C ARG A 225 25.07 -10.20 23.75
N ASN A 226 24.45 -11.37 23.64
CA ASN A 226 23.07 -11.54 24.05
C ASN A 226 23.00 -11.61 25.58
N TYR A 227 22.16 -10.74 26.16
CA TYR A 227 21.85 -10.79 27.59
C TYR A 227 20.39 -11.22 27.83
N ASN A 228 19.53 -11.39 26.82
CA ASN A 228 18.08 -11.56 27.04
C ASN A 228 17.45 -12.69 26.20
N SER A 229 16.12 -12.74 26.23
CA SER A 229 15.33 -13.54 25.29
C SER A 229 15.59 -13.10 23.84
N VAL A 230 15.45 -14.06 22.92
CA VAL A 230 15.63 -13.83 21.46
C VAL A 230 14.81 -12.63 20.97
N PHE A 231 13.55 -12.50 21.41
CA PHE A 231 12.68 -11.39 21.02
C PHE A 231 13.21 -10.02 21.48
N GLN A 232 13.73 -9.94 22.71
CA GLN A 232 14.26 -8.69 23.23
C GLN A 232 15.55 -8.28 22.52
N SER A 233 16.43 -9.25 22.26
CA SER A 233 17.70 -9.00 21.58
C SER A 233 17.48 -8.65 20.12
N TYR A 234 16.52 -9.31 19.45
CA TYR A 234 16.05 -8.93 18.12
C TYR A 234 15.54 -7.47 18.09
N PHE A 235 14.64 -7.11 19.01
CA PHE A 235 14.13 -5.75 19.09
C PHE A 235 15.24 -4.71 19.38
N GLN A 236 16.23 -5.08 20.20
CA GLN A 236 17.37 -4.23 20.50
C GLN A 236 18.30 -4.08 19.30
N SER A 237 18.52 -5.13 18.49
CA SER A 237 19.30 -5.04 17.26
C SER A 237 18.67 -4.06 16.26
N GLU A 238 17.36 -4.14 16.07
CA GLU A 238 16.62 -3.26 15.15
C GLU A 238 16.73 -1.79 15.55
N LEU A 239 16.45 -1.47 16.81
CA LEU A 239 16.57 -0.10 17.32
C LEU A 239 18.01 0.42 17.25
N THR A 240 19.00 -0.43 17.54
CA THR A 240 20.41 -0.03 17.51
C THR A 240 20.90 0.18 16.08
N ALA A 241 20.34 -0.54 15.09
CA ALA A 241 20.63 -0.31 13.68
C ALA A 241 20.18 1.09 13.25
N ILE A 242 18.95 1.48 13.60
CA ILE A 242 18.42 2.83 13.35
C ILE A 242 19.28 3.89 14.04
N HIS A 243 19.62 3.69 15.31
CA HIS A 243 20.46 4.63 16.07
C HIS A 243 21.85 4.76 15.45
N SER A 244 22.46 3.65 15.03
CA SER A 244 23.79 3.65 14.40
C SER A 244 23.78 4.36 13.04
N ALA A 245 22.72 4.18 12.25
CA ALA A 245 22.53 4.92 11.00
C ALA A 245 22.42 6.45 11.25
N ALA A 246 21.69 6.86 12.28
CA ALA A 246 21.58 8.26 12.65
C ALA A 246 22.91 8.84 13.17
N SER A 247 23.65 8.08 13.98
CA SER A 247 25.01 8.49 14.40
C SER A 247 25.96 8.66 13.22
N TRP A 248 25.92 7.75 12.25
CA TRP A 248 26.72 7.88 11.02
C TRP A 248 26.39 9.17 10.26
N ALA A 249 25.11 9.52 10.13
CA ALA A 249 24.69 10.77 9.51
C ALA A 249 25.17 12.01 10.26
N ALA A 250 25.15 11.97 11.60
CA ALA A 250 25.67 13.04 12.44
C ALA A 250 27.19 13.20 12.27
N GLU A 251 27.95 12.09 12.25
CA GLU A 251 29.40 12.09 12.06
C GLU A 251 29.82 12.62 10.69
N LYS A 252 29.06 12.30 9.64
CA LYS A 252 29.32 12.77 8.27
C LYS A 252 28.68 14.12 7.97
N ASN A 253 27.81 14.62 8.84
CA ASN A 253 26.98 15.79 8.62
C ASN A 253 26.22 15.73 7.28
N THR A 254 25.62 14.57 7.00
CA THR A 254 24.91 14.30 5.74
C THR A 254 23.45 14.01 5.99
N THR A 255 22.58 14.50 5.10
CA THR A 255 21.16 14.16 5.12
C THR A 255 20.94 12.72 4.60
N ILE A 256 20.19 11.91 5.34
CA ILE A 256 19.88 10.53 4.99
C ILE A 256 18.41 10.18 5.21
N ASN A 257 17.94 9.22 4.42
CA ASN A 257 16.65 8.56 4.62
C ASN A 257 16.87 7.12 5.10
N ILE A 258 16.50 6.83 6.36
CA ILE A 258 16.59 5.50 6.96
C ILE A 258 15.30 4.72 6.65
N TYR A 259 15.45 3.55 6.05
CA TYR A 259 14.38 2.59 5.82
C TYR A 259 14.57 1.34 6.69
N THR A 260 13.53 1.03 7.45
CA THR A 260 13.44 -0.16 8.31
C THR A 260 12.10 -0.86 8.08
N ASP A 261 12.11 -2.19 8.13
CA ASP A 261 10.91 -3.02 8.10
C ASP A 261 10.37 -3.37 9.49
N SER A 262 11.11 -3.03 10.55
CA SER A 262 10.76 -3.27 11.94
C SER A 262 9.65 -2.34 12.44
N LEU A 263 8.40 -2.78 12.22
CA LEU A 263 7.21 -2.05 12.69
C LEU A 263 7.24 -1.81 14.21
N SER A 264 7.77 -2.78 14.97
CA SER A 264 7.94 -2.65 16.42
C SER A 264 8.85 -1.49 16.81
N SER A 265 9.97 -1.31 16.11
CA SER A 265 10.93 -0.24 16.38
C SER A 265 10.32 1.13 16.11
N ILE A 266 9.58 1.26 15.00
CA ILE A 266 8.90 2.49 14.63
C ILE A 266 7.76 2.83 15.60
N ALA A 267 6.95 1.85 15.99
CA ALA A 267 5.91 2.04 17.00
C ALA A 267 6.51 2.48 18.34
N ALA A 268 7.64 1.90 18.73
CA ALA A 268 8.34 2.26 19.95
C ALA A 268 8.93 3.68 19.89
N LEU A 269 9.52 4.09 18.78
CA LEU A 269 10.03 5.45 18.57
C LEU A 269 8.91 6.50 18.58
N LYS A 270 7.74 6.18 18.04
CA LYS A 270 6.56 7.08 18.02
C LYS A 270 5.79 7.14 19.34
N SER A 271 6.02 6.19 20.26
CA SER A 271 5.31 6.16 21.53
C SER A 271 5.65 7.37 22.43
N ALA A 272 4.68 7.88 23.18
CA ALA A 272 4.88 9.02 24.09
C ALA A 272 5.71 8.68 25.34
N SER A 273 5.73 7.40 25.75
CA SER A 273 6.40 6.95 26.98
C SER A 273 7.08 5.61 26.71
N ALA A 274 8.41 5.58 26.81
CA ALA A 274 9.17 4.34 26.85
C ALA A 274 9.67 4.08 28.27
N ARG A 275 9.47 2.85 28.76
CA ARG A 275 9.96 2.38 30.06
C ARG A 275 11.48 2.21 30.11
N SER A 276 12.16 2.13 28.96
CA SER A 276 13.60 1.93 28.83
C SER A 276 14.35 3.24 28.58
N GLY A 277 15.35 3.54 29.42
CA GLY A 277 16.22 4.72 29.25
C GLY A 277 16.92 4.77 27.90
N SER A 278 17.42 3.63 27.39
CA SER A 278 18.09 3.56 26.08
C SER A 278 17.20 4.03 24.93
N LEU A 279 15.92 3.65 24.91
CA LEU A 279 14.98 4.11 23.88
C LEU A 279 14.68 5.60 23.99
N ASN A 280 14.60 6.16 25.19
CA ASN A 280 14.41 7.61 25.37
C ASN A 280 15.63 8.39 24.88
N ASN A 281 16.85 7.89 25.12
CA ASN A 281 18.07 8.48 24.57
C ASN A 281 18.06 8.46 23.04
N ILE A 282 17.73 7.31 22.42
CA ILE A 282 17.63 7.20 20.96
C ILE A 282 16.58 8.18 20.40
N LYS A 283 15.42 8.31 21.05
CA LYS A 283 14.39 9.29 20.65
C LYS A 283 14.91 10.72 20.72
N GLN A 284 15.64 11.05 21.78
CA GLN A 284 16.20 12.37 21.99
C GLN A 284 17.27 12.68 20.92
N ASP A 285 18.18 11.73 20.66
CA ASP A 285 19.19 11.83 19.60
C ASP A 285 18.55 12.02 18.23
N LEU A 286 17.56 11.21 17.87
CA LEU A 286 16.81 11.34 16.62
C LEU A 286 16.05 12.67 16.54
N SER A 287 15.55 13.18 17.67
CA SER A 287 14.90 14.49 17.71
C SER A 287 15.88 15.62 17.42
N TYR A 288 17.12 15.54 17.93
CA TYR A 288 18.18 16.51 17.61
C TYR A 288 18.61 16.40 16.14
N LEU A 289 18.66 15.19 15.61
CA LEU A 289 19.08 14.89 14.23
C LEU A 289 17.95 14.97 13.20
N LYS A 290 16.76 15.48 13.56
CA LYS A 290 15.59 15.52 12.67
C LYS A 290 15.80 16.33 11.38
N HIS A 291 16.78 17.24 11.38
CA HIS A 291 17.17 18.01 10.19
C HIS A 291 18.10 17.23 9.24
N LEU A 292 18.72 16.15 9.71
CA LEU A 292 19.60 15.28 8.93
C LEU A 292 18.96 13.93 8.61
N VAL A 293 18.09 13.43 9.49
CA VAL A 293 17.63 12.03 9.44
C VAL A 293 16.11 11.97 9.38
N GLU A 294 15.60 11.35 8.32
CA GLU A 294 14.22 10.90 8.25
C GLU A 294 14.16 9.38 8.41
N VAL A 295 13.31 8.88 9.31
CA VAL A 295 13.10 7.44 9.52
C VAL A 295 11.75 7.03 8.97
N SER A 296 11.76 6.16 7.95
CA SER A 296 10.58 5.65 7.26
C SER A 296 10.44 4.15 7.47
N TRP A 297 9.23 3.73 7.84
CA TRP A 297 8.86 2.33 7.81
C TRP A 297 8.46 1.92 6.39
N PHE A 298 8.84 0.71 5.98
CA PHE A 298 8.26 0.05 4.82
C PHE A 298 8.00 -1.42 5.13
N LYS A 299 7.11 -2.05 4.36
CA LYS A 299 6.90 -3.48 4.48
C LYS A 299 8.00 -4.20 3.69
N ALA A 300 8.78 -5.06 4.34
CA ALA A 300 9.75 -5.90 3.65
C ALA A 300 9.05 -6.81 2.63
N LEU A 301 9.53 -6.77 1.39
CA LEU A 301 9.09 -7.61 0.29
C LEU A 301 10.28 -8.02 -0.57
N ILE A 302 10.15 -9.19 -1.19
CA ILE A 302 11.11 -9.70 -2.17
C ILE A 302 11.21 -8.71 -3.34
N GLY A 303 12.43 -8.38 -3.73
CA GLY A 303 12.79 -7.52 -4.84
C GLY A 303 13.27 -6.12 -4.45
N ILE A 304 13.29 -5.74 -3.17
CA ILE A 304 13.90 -4.48 -2.71
C ILE A 304 15.37 -4.73 -2.41
N GLN A 305 16.25 -4.38 -3.37
CA GLN A 305 17.68 -4.69 -3.33
C GLN A 305 18.37 -4.24 -2.03
N GLY A 306 18.09 -3.04 -1.54
CA GLY A 306 18.68 -2.52 -0.31
C GLY A 306 18.25 -3.31 0.93
N ASN A 307 16.99 -3.74 1.00
CA ASN A 307 16.48 -4.56 2.10
C ASN A 307 17.09 -5.96 2.10
N GLU A 308 17.06 -6.63 0.94
CA GLU A 308 17.60 -7.99 0.80
C GLU A 308 19.10 -8.05 1.11
N LEU A 309 19.84 -7.05 0.66
CA LEU A 309 21.24 -6.87 1.02
C LEU A 309 21.40 -6.72 2.54
N THR A 310 20.60 -5.88 3.19
CA THR A 310 20.75 -5.60 4.62
C THR A 310 20.40 -6.80 5.48
N ASP A 311 19.37 -7.57 5.12
CA ASP A 311 19.04 -8.86 5.76
C ASP A 311 20.18 -9.87 5.66
N GLN A 312 20.81 -9.97 4.48
CA GLN A 312 22.01 -10.79 4.31
C GLN A 312 23.17 -10.30 5.18
N GLN A 313 23.41 -8.98 5.22
CA GLN A 313 24.49 -8.41 6.04
C GLN A 313 24.21 -8.56 7.54
N ALA A 314 22.98 -8.44 8.00
CA ALA A 314 22.61 -8.62 9.41
C ALA A 314 22.89 -10.06 9.85
N LYS A 315 22.53 -11.05 9.01
CA LYS A 315 22.88 -12.46 9.23
C LYS A 315 24.39 -12.67 9.28
N LEU A 316 25.14 -12.09 8.36
CA LEU A 316 26.61 -12.15 8.37
C LEU A 316 27.21 -11.50 9.63
N ALA A 317 26.62 -10.40 10.10
CA ALA A 317 27.10 -9.66 11.27
C ALA A 317 27.18 -10.53 12.53
N THR A 318 26.29 -11.51 12.70
CA THR A 318 26.37 -12.46 13.83
C THR A 318 27.73 -13.17 13.93
N THR A 319 28.38 -13.43 12.79
CA THR A 319 29.66 -14.13 12.73
C THR A 319 30.84 -13.16 12.60
N THR A 320 30.79 -12.28 11.59
CA THR A 320 31.90 -11.41 11.18
C THR A 320 31.79 -9.98 11.68
N GLY A 321 30.68 -9.62 12.33
CA GLY A 321 30.42 -8.26 12.79
C GLY A 321 31.41 -7.77 13.83
N VAL A 322 31.62 -6.46 13.86
CA VAL A 322 32.44 -5.80 14.87
C VAL A 322 31.72 -5.83 16.20
N GLY A 323 32.42 -6.20 17.28
CA GLY A 323 31.85 -6.22 18.63
C GLY A 323 31.41 -4.82 19.07
N LYS A 324 30.12 -4.65 19.34
CA LYS A 324 29.54 -3.42 19.88
C LYS A 324 29.03 -3.69 21.29
N TYR A 325 29.47 -2.87 22.25
CA TYR A 325 28.94 -2.95 23.60
C TYR A 325 27.56 -2.28 23.64
N ILE A 326 26.55 -3.06 24.01
CA ILE A 326 25.21 -2.56 24.26
C ILE A 326 24.86 -2.92 25.71
N PRO A 327 24.50 -1.95 26.56
CA PRO A 327 24.17 -2.22 27.94
C PRO A 327 22.97 -3.15 28.04
N ALA A 328 23.01 -4.03 29.05
CA ALA A 328 21.91 -4.94 29.33
C ALA A 328 20.62 -4.14 29.60
N PRO A 329 19.48 -4.53 29.00
CA PRO A 329 18.20 -3.90 29.28
C PRO A 329 17.82 -4.05 30.75
N ARG A 330 17.01 -3.10 31.26
CA ARG A 330 16.49 -3.17 32.64
C ARG A 330 15.77 -4.47 32.98
N SER A 331 15.20 -5.17 32.01
CA SER A 331 14.54 -6.48 32.24
C SER A 331 15.50 -7.62 32.55
N TYR A 332 16.79 -7.48 32.25
CA TYR A 332 17.83 -8.47 32.57
C TYR A 332 18.26 -8.44 34.04
N VAL A 333 18.22 -7.26 34.67
CA VAL A 333 18.73 -7.01 36.02
C VAL A 333 17.69 -7.39 37.09
N LYS A 334 16.93 -8.47 36.86
CA LYS A 334 15.92 -8.93 37.80
C LYS A 334 16.49 -9.84 38.87
#